data_AF-A0A8H6H5E7-F1
#
_entry.id   AF-A0A8H6H5E7-F1
#
_cell.length_a   1.000
_cell.length_b   1.000
_cell.length_c   1.000
_cell.angle_alpha   90.00
_cell.angle_beta   90.00
_cell.angle_gamma   90.00
#
_symmetry.space_group_name_H-M   'P 1'
#
loop_
_entity.id
_entity.type
_entity.pdbx_description
1 polymer ?
#
loop_
_entity_poly.entity_id
_entity_poly.type
_entity_poly.pdbx_seq_one_letter_code
_entity_poly.pdbx_strand_id
1 'polypeptide(L)'
;MDQQFPLAQVINAEMVRQHGFDQSPAVVELLKAYIRGLWTELDGHEKFELLKAQPLRTLKHLEKERDIGRDELEVVVESQLKDRLQEFGLDFDPVMKLLDDHSAYITGHFTLSLIDGGYKSNEIDFHIPAVNTGKFIDSMIGMGFSELDKEESGEGKGHGLVVDSDEDRKDSQWLFQFNSLGQHVRKDDHEPVDCHIPDGPHARGRYHLINAAGKRANVISCEKHALVSIAHFHSTVSMNYIAHHGLVLLYSDLTLDRIGLSNGGPWDMEPHAEQAIQKYKDKGYTITAVYDNEDHTCGGDPSCPQTIRSLQDVGVWHLRWNTFRSTRTRQIRAYRDARKFIWQLSGGDWCRGAGGEGTGMVMVNRHCEVIRNHADRERVIRMAEDL
;
A
#
# COMPACT_ATOMS: atom_id res chain seq x y z
N MET A 1 -30.67 -8.57 32.65
CA MET A 1 -30.30 -8.06 31.32
C MET A 1 -29.25 -9.00 30.79
N ASP A 2 -29.69 -10.01 30.05
CA ASP A 2 -28.78 -10.98 29.43
C ASP A 2 -27.96 -10.25 28.36
N GLN A 3 -26.66 -10.13 28.59
CA GLN A 3 -25.73 -9.66 27.57
C GLN A 3 -25.63 -10.76 26.52
N GLN A 4 -26.49 -10.71 25.50
CA GLN A 4 -26.23 -11.38 24.24
C GLN A 4 -24.94 -10.76 23.69
N PHE A 5 -23.82 -11.45 23.91
CA PHE A 5 -22.64 -11.22 23.09
C PHE A 5 -23.08 -11.50 21.65
N PRO A 6 -22.85 -10.58 20.70
CA PRO A 6 -23.15 -10.84 19.29
C PRO A 6 -22.48 -12.16 18.92
N LEU A 7 -23.24 -13.12 18.39
CA LEU A 7 -22.76 -14.45 18.02
C LEU A 7 -21.45 -14.37 17.23
N ALA A 8 -21.32 -13.36 16.36
CA ALA A 8 -20.11 -13.04 15.61
C ALA A 8 -18.85 -12.78 16.48
N GLN A 9 -18.98 -12.09 17.62
CA GLN A 9 -17.87 -11.87 18.55
C GLN A 9 -17.44 -13.14 19.26
N VAL A 10 -18.40 -14.00 19.63
CA VAL A 10 -18.13 -15.31 20.24
C VAL A 10 -17.43 -16.23 19.24
N ILE A 11 -17.91 -16.27 17.99
CA ILE A 11 -17.32 -17.06 16.91
C ILE A 11 -15.89 -16.59 16.62
N ASN A 12 -15.68 -15.29 16.45
CA ASN A 12 -14.36 -14.77 16.12
C ASN A 12 -13.38 -14.99 17.27
N ALA A 13 -13.82 -14.76 18.51
CA ALA A 13 -13.01 -15.04 19.70
C ALA A 13 -12.72 -16.53 19.87
N GLU A 14 -13.67 -17.42 19.60
CA GLU A 14 -13.48 -18.87 19.75
C GLU A 14 -12.60 -19.43 18.64
N MET A 15 -12.76 -18.99 17.39
CA MET A 15 -11.88 -19.38 16.28
C MET A 15 -10.46 -18.86 16.47
N VAL A 16 -10.30 -17.59 16.85
CA VAL A 16 -8.98 -17.02 17.20
C VAL A 16 -8.38 -17.72 18.42
N ARG A 17 -9.19 -18.13 19.39
CA ARG A 17 -8.72 -18.86 20.59
C ARG A 17 -8.30 -20.30 20.27
N GLN A 18 -9.06 -21.01 19.43
CA GLN A 18 -8.82 -22.42 19.11
C GLN A 18 -7.69 -22.62 18.09
N HIS A 19 -7.55 -21.69 17.14
CA HIS A 19 -6.62 -21.83 16.02
C HIS A 19 -5.54 -20.74 15.98
N GLY A 20 -5.58 -19.75 16.88
CA GLY A 20 -4.79 -18.53 16.73
C GLY A 20 -5.34 -17.64 15.60
N PHE A 21 -4.66 -16.55 15.27
CA PHE A 21 -4.82 -15.86 13.99
C PHE A 21 -4.17 -16.67 12.84
N ASP A 22 -4.24 -18.00 12.89
CA ASP A 22 -3.74 -18.86 11.82
C ASP A 22 -4.71 -18.74 10.63
N GLN A 23 -4.33 -17.94 9.63
CA GLN A 23 -5.04 -17.84 8.36
C GLN A 23 -4.62 -18.95 7.40
N SER A 24 -4.36 -20.16 7.92
CA SER A 24 -4.09 -21.31 7.08
C SER A 24 -5.30 -21.60 6.18
N PRO A 25 -5.07 -22.16 4.97
CA PRO A 25 -6.16 -22.51 4.06
C PRO A 25 -7.25 -23.37 4.73
N ALA A 26 -6.87 -24.25 5.66
CA ALA A 26 -7.82 -25.07 6.42
C ALA A 26 -8.77 -24.24 7.29
N VAL A 27 -8.28 -23.20 7.98
CA VAL A 27 -9.11 -22.30 8.79
C VAL A 27 -10.05 -21.49 7.91
N VAL A 28 -9.58 -21.03 6.74
CA VAL A 28 -10.43 -20.35 5.75
C VAL A 28 -11.55 -21.27 5.26
N GLU A 29 -11.28 -22.54 4.97
CA GLU A 29 -12.31 -23.51 4.56
C GLU A 29 -13.31 -23.82 5.69
N LEU A 30 -12.85 -23.94 6.94
CA LEU A 30 -13.73 -24.11 8.10
C LEU A 30 -14.64 -22.89 8.28
N LEU A 31 -14.08 -21.67 8.20
CA LEU A 31 -14.84 -20.43 8.24
C LEU A 31 -15.90 -20.39 7.13
N LYS A 32 -15.55 -20.76 5.90
CA LYS A 32 -16.51 -20.83 4.78
C LYS A 32 -17.64 -21.82 5.06
N ALA A 33 -17.31 -23.06 5.44
CA ALA A 33 -18.31 -24.09 5.73
C ALA A 33 -19.25 -23.65 6.85
N TYR A 34 -18.70 -23.02 7.88
CA TYR A 34 -19.45 -22.48 9.00
C TYR A 34 -20.37 -21.32 8.59
N ILE A 35 -19.82 -20.32 7.87
CA ILE A 35 -20.59 -19.19 7.34
C ILE A 35 -21.76 -19.69 6.49
N ARG A 36 -21.53 -20.66 5.59
CA ARG A 36 -22.57 -21.29 4.77
C ARG A 36 -23.64 -22.00 5.59
N GLY A 37 -23.23 -22.72 6.64
CA GLY A 37 -24.16 -23.41 7.54
C GLY A 37 -25.09 -22.45 8.27
N LEU A 38 -24.59 -21.30 8.71
CA LEU A 38 -25.39 -20.27 9.37
C LEU A 38 -26.14 -19.34 8.39
N TRP A 39 -25.71 -19.27 7.13
CA TRP A 39 -26.14 -18.22 6.21
C TRP A 39 -27.65 -18.16 6.00
N THR A 40 -28.36 -19.29 6.06
CA THR A 40 -29.82 -19.31 5.90
C THR A 40 -30.58 -18.90 7.16
N GLU A 41 -29.92 -18.92 8.32
CA GLU A 41 -30.52 -18.66 9.63
C GLU A 41 -30.31 -17.21 10.09
N LEU A 42 -29.23 -16.56 9.63
CA LEU A 42 -28.90 -15.19 9.98
C LEU A 42 -29.77 -14.18 9.23
N ASP A 43 -30.19 -13.12 9.92
CA ASP A 43 -30.80 -11.96 9.27
C ASP A 43 -29.77 -11.10 8.52
N GLY A 44 -30.23 -10.07 7.80
CA GLY A 44 -29.34 -9.20 7.01
C GLY A 44 -28.33 -8.41 7.85
N HIS A 45 -28.68 -8.05 9.09
CA HIS A 45 -27.78 -7.32 9.98
C HIS A 45 -26.73 -8.26 10.57
N GLU A 46 -27.13 -9.45 11.02
CA GLU A 46 -26.21 -10.44 11.56
C GLU A 46 -25.18 -10.91 10.52
N LYS A 47 -25.61 -11.10 9.27
CA LYS A 47 -24.69 -11.38 8.14
C LYS A 47 -23.69 -10.27 7.94
N PHE A 48 -24.16 -9.03 7.95
CA PHE A 48 -23.30 -7.87 7.75
C PHE A 48 -22.23 -7.78 8.84
N GLU A 49 -22.60 -7.92 10.12
CA GLU A 49 -21.65 -7.91 11.23
C GLU A 49 -20.67 -9.09 11.17
N LEU A 50 -21.14 -10.28 10.77
CA LEU A 50 -20.29 -11.45 10.56
C LEU A 50 -19.24 -11.21 9.47
N LEU A 51 -19.64 -10.66 8.32
CA LEU A 51 -18.74 -10.32 7.23
C LEU A 51 -17.77 -9.20 7.62
N LYS A 52 -18.26 -8.16 8.31
CA LYS A 52 -17.45 -7.04 8.78
C LYS A 52 -16.34 -7.46 9.74
N ALA A 53 -16.53 -8.56 10.47
CA ALA A 53 -15.50 -9.14 11.33
C ALA A 53 -14.43 -9.95 10.57
N GLN A 54 -14.60 -10.22 9.27
CA GLN A 54 -13.68 -11.05 8.50
C GLN A 54 -12.53 -10.25 7.87
N PRO A 55 -11.33 -10.84 7.75
CA PRO A 55 -10.26 -10.25 6.97
C PRO A 55 -10.61 -10.21 5.47
N LEU A 56 -10.00 -9.28 4.73
CA LEU A 56 -10.34 -9.07 3.33
C LEU A 56 -10.04 -10.29 2.45
N ARG A 57 -9.07 -11.12 2.85
CA ARG A 57 -8.76 -12.38 2.19
C ARG A 57 -9.96 -13.33 2.19
N THR A 58 -10.56 -13.57 3.36
CA THR A 58 -11.75 -14.40 3.51
C THR A 58 -12.89 -13.85 2.67
N LEU A 59 -13.10 -12.54 2.73
CA LEU A 59 -14.13 -11.86 1.95
C LEU A 59 -13.94 -12.01 0.42
N LYS A 60 -12.71 -11.90 -0.09
CA LYS A 60 -12.41 -12.15 -1.52
C LYS A 60 -12.73 -13.59 -1.93
N HIS A 61 -12.46 -14.56 -1.06
CA HIS A 61 -12.80 -15.96 -1.36
C HIS A 61 -14.32 -16.18 -1.43
N LEU A 62 -15.08 -15.63 -0.47
CA LEU A 62 -16.55 -15.70 -0.48
C LEU A 62 -17.13 -15.03 -1.74
N GLU A 63 -16.57 -13.89 -2.16
CA GLU A 63 -16.94 -13.24 -3.43
C GLU A 63 -16.68 -14.16 -4.64
N LYS A 64 -15.48 -14.75 -4.71
CA LYS A 64 -15.08 -15.63 -5.83
C LYS A 64 -15.99 -16.86 -5.94
N GLU A 65 -16.44 -17.39 -4.80
CA GLU A 65 -17.35 -18.54 -4.71
C GLU A 65 -18.83 -18.14 -4.86
N ARG A 66 -19.11 -16.84 -5.03
CA ARG A 66 -20.46 -16.25 -5.17
C ARG A 66 -21.35 -16.43 -3.95
N ASP A 67 -20.76 -16.61 -2.76
CA ASP A 67 -21.48 -16.62 -1.50
C ASP A 67 -21.93 -15.20 -1.10
N ILE A 68 -21.13 -14.18 -1.46
CA ILE A 68 -21.47 -12.75 -1.31
C ILE A 68 -21.36 -12.01 -2.64
N GLY A 69 -22.19 -10.98 -2.81
CA GLY A 69 -22.13 -10.11 -3.98
C GLY A 69 -20.99 -9.09 -3.91
N ARG A 70 -20.53 -8.60 -5.06
CA ARG A 70 -19.53 -7.51 -5.14
C ARG A 70 -19.96 -6.28 -4.35
N ASP A 71 -21.22 -5.87 -4.52
CA ASP A 71 -21.74 -4.66 -3.88
C ASP A 71 -21.81 -4.82 -2.36
N GLU A 72 -22.16 -6.01 -1.87
CA GLU A 72 -22.17 -6.35 -0.45
C GLU A 72 -20.76 -6.30 0.14
N LEU A 73 -19.79 -6.92 -0.54
CA LEU A 73 -18.38 -6.82 -0.18
C LEU A 73 -17.91 -5.36 -0.09
N GLU A 74 -18.27 -4.53 -1.08
CA GLU A 74 -17.95 -3.10 -1.08
C GLU A 74 -18.59 -2.35 0.11
N VAL A 75 -19.83 -2.68 0.53
CA VAL A 75 -20.43 -2.10 1.76
C VAL A 75 -19.58 -2.47 2.98
N VAL A 76 -19.25 -3.75 3.11
CA VAL A 76 -18.56 -4.30 4.28
C VAL A 76 -17.19 -3.65 4.45
N VAL A 77 -16.40 -3.57 3.37
CA VAL A 77 -15.05 -2.98 3.40
C VAL A 77 -15.09 -1.48 3.68
N GLU A 78 -16.07 -0.75 3.11
CA GLU A 78 -16.28 0.67 3.46
C GLU A 78 -16.60 0.83 4.95
N SER A 79 -17.45 -0.04 5.51
CA SER A 79 -17.75 0.01 6.94
C SER A 79 -16.56 -0.34 7.82
N GLN A 80 -15.71 -1.28 7.42
CA GLN A 80 -14.46 -1.57 8.12
C GLN A 80 -13.54 -0.33 8.11
N LEU A 81 -13.42 0.35 6.98
CA LEU A 81 -12.63 1.58 6.89
C LEU A 81 -13.19 2.70 7.77
N LYS A 82 -14.53 2.88 7.83
CA LYS A 82 -15.19 3.84 8.73
C LYS A 82 -14.79 3.60 10.19
N ASP A 83 -14.89 2.36 10.66
CA ASP A 83 -14.48 2.01 12.02
C ASP A 83 -13.00 2.33 12.28
N ARG A 84 -12.12 2.01 11.31
CA ARG A 84 -10.68 2.29 11.43
C ARG A 84 -10.35 3.78 11.46
N LEU A 85 -11.00 4.60 10.64
CA LEU A 85 -10.82 6.05 10.68
C LEU A 85 -11.32 6.64 12.00
N GLN A 86 -12.43 6.12 12.54
CA GLN A 86 -12.95 6.55 13.82
C GLN A 86 -11.96 6.31 14.98
N GLU A 87 -11.13 5.25 14.92
CA GLU A 87 -10.05 5.02 15.89
C GLU A 87 -9.00 6.16 15.91
N PHE A 88 -8.92 6.96 14.84
CA PHE A 88 -8.06 8.14 14.70
C PHE A 88 -8.83 9.45 14.93
N GLY A 89 -10.11 9.40 15.33
CA GLY A 89 -10.97 10.57 15.45
C GLY A 89 -11.29 11.23 14.11
N LEU A 90 -11.20 10.46 13.01
CA LEU A 90 -11.42 10.94 11.66
C LEU A 90 -12.77 10.45 11.13
N ASP A 91 -13.60 11.36 10.65
CA ASP A 91 -14.86 11.04 9.99
C ASP A 91 -14.62 10.65 8.52
N PHE A 92 -15.32 9.62 8.04
CA PHE A 92 -15.12 9.09 6.69
C PHE A 92 -15.37 10.11 5.57
N ASP A 93 -16.50 10.80 5.58
CA ASP A 93 -16.87 11.71 4.48
C ASP A 93 -15.91 12.91 4.37
N PRO A 94 -15.54 13.62 5.47
CA PRO A 94 -14.51 14.66 5.43
C PRO A 94 -13.16 14.15 4.93
N VAL A 95 -12.72 12.96 5.36
CA VAL A 95 -11.44 12.37 4.91
C VAL A 95 -11.50 12.04 3.43
N MET A 96 -12.55 11.37 2.94
CA MET A 96 -12.67 11.06 1.52
C MET A 96 -12.69 12.33 0.67
N LYS A 97 -13.38 13.38 1.12
CA LYS A 97 -13.34 14.69 0.47
C LYS A 97 -11.93 15.29 0.46
N LEU A 98 -11.22 15.22 1.58
CA LEU A 98 -9.84 15.69 1.70
C LEU A 98 -8.91 14.96 0.72
N LEU A 99 -9.07 13.63 0.58
CA LEU A 99 -8.30 12.84 -0.38
C LEU A 99 -8.59 13.24 -1.84
N ASP A 100 -9.85 13.53 -2.20
CA ASP A 100 -10.22 14.00 -3.56
C ASP A 100 -9.65 15.39 -3.83
N ASP A 101 -9.90 16.35 -2.94
CA ASP A 101 -9.51 17.76 -3.11
C ASP A 101 -8.00 17.94 -3.29
N HIS A 102 -7.20 17.05 -2.70
CA HIS A 102 -5.75 17.15 -2.69
C HIS A 102 -5.03 16.07 -3.48
N SER A 103 -5.76 15.18 -4.18
CA SER A 103 -5.19 14.03 -4.90
C SER A 103 -4.25 13.20 -3.99
N ALA A 104 -4.71 12.96 -2.76
CA ALA A 104 -3.95 12.28 -1.72
C ALA A 104 -4.43 10.83 -1.54
N TYR A 105 -3.55 10.01 -0.96
CA TYR A 105 -3.78 8.59 -0.75
C TYR A 105 -3.37 8.18 0.65
N ILE A 106 -4.15 7.30 1.30
CA ILE A 106 -3.70 6.63 2.52
C ILE A 106 -3.03 5.32 2.13
N THR A 107 -1.88 5.00 2.72
CA THR A 107 -1.13 3.76 2.43
C THR A 107 -0.52 3.18 3.71
N GLY A 108 0.54 2.37 3.58
CA GLY A 108 1.34 1.85 4.69
C GLY A 108 0.57 0.89 5.60
N HIS A 109 0.94 0.88 6.87
CA HIS A 109 0.41 -0.05 7.86
C HIS A 109 -1.09 0.10 8.11
N PHE A 110 -1.63 1.32 7.99
CA PHE A 110 -3.07 1.56 8.15
C PHE A 110 -3.89 0.79 7.12
N THR A 111 -3.53 0.93 5.83
CA THR A 111 -4.21 0.22 4.72
C THR A 111 -4.10 -1.28 4.89
N LEU A 112 -2.94 -1.73 5.32
CA LEU A 112 -2.62 -3.12 5.58
C LEU A 112 -3.42 -3.73 6.76
N SER A 113 -3.69 -2.94 7.80
CA SER A 113 -4.57 -3.33 8.92
C SER A 113 -6.03 -3.56 8.50
N LEU A 114 -6.48 -2.88 7.45
CA LEU A 114 -7.80 -3.09 6.85
C LEU A 114 -7.83 -4.39 6.03
N ILE A 115 -6.77 -4.66 5.28
CA ILE A 115 -6.66 -5.84 4.41
C ILE A 115 -6.58 -7.13 5.23
N ASP A 116 -5.68 -7.17 6.22
CA ASP A 116 -5.35 -8.42 6.91
C ASP A 116 -6.18 -8.62 8.19
N GLY A 117 -6.70 -7.55 8.79
CA GLY A 117 -7.49 -7.57 10.02
C GLY A 117 -6.73 -7.99 11.29
N GLY A 118 -5.56 -8.62 11.17
CA GLY A 118 -4.80 -9.22 12.27
C GLY A 118 -3.96 -8.25 13.11
N TYR A 119 -3.92 -6.96 12.78
CA TYR A 119 -3.19 -5.96 13.56
C TYR A 119 -3.88 -4.61 13.53
N LYS A 120 -3.54 -3.79 14.53
CA LYS A 120 -3.98 -2.39 14.63
C LYS A 120 -2.85 -1.46 14.25
N SER A 121 -3.16 -0.43 13.47
CA SER A 121 -2.22 0.65 13.20
C SER A 121 -2.32 1.73 14.28
N ASN A 122 -1.17 2.26 14.70
CA ASN A 122 -1.11 3.44 15.57
C ASN A 122 -0.85 4.73 14.80
N GLU A 123 -0.58 4.61 13.51
CA GLU A 123 -0.32 5.71 12.60
C GLU A 123 -1.10 5.56 11.29
N ILE A 124 -1.32 6.67 10.60
CA ILE A 124 -1.91 6.73 9.27
C ILE A 124 -1.00 7.53 8.35
N ASP A 125 -0.63 6.97 7.21
CA ASP A 125 0.31 7.58 6.26
C ASP A 125 -0.45 8.13 5.05
N PHE A 126 -0.37 9.45 4.85
CA PHE A 126 -0.94 10.16 3.71
C PHE A 126 0.15 10.53 2.71
N HIS A 127 0.05 10.08 1.47
CA HIS A 127 0.91 10.51 0.38
C HIS A 127 0.19 11.57 -0.46
N ILE A 128 0.83 12.72 -0.66
CA ILE A 128 0.21 13.90 -1.27
C ILE A 128 1.18 14.62 -2.21
N PRO A 129 0.74 15.14 -3.37
CA PRO A 129 1.57 16.02 -4.19
C PRO A 129 2.03 17.26 -3.40
N ALA A 130 3.31 17.62 -3.51
CA ALA A 130 3.93 18.69 -2.72
C ALA A 130 3.21 20.04 -2.83
N VAL A 131 2.58 20.31 -3.97
CA VAL A 131 1.79 21.53 -4.23
C VAL A 131 0.56 21.66 -3.33
N ASN A 132 0.08 20.55 -2.75
CA ASN A 132 -1.13 20.48 -1.93
C ASN A 132 -0.83 20.31 -0.44
N THR A 133 0.42 20.05 -0.05
CA THR A 133 0.81 19.67 1.32
C THR A 133 0.36 20.67 2.40
N GLY A 134 0.60 21.96 2.21
CA GLY A 134 0.23 22.97 3.22
C GLY A 134 -1.27 23.00 3.52
N LYS A 135 -2.11 23.07 2.47
CA LYS A 135 -3.57 23.08 2.61
C LYS A 135 -4.12 21.79 3.22
N PHE A 136 -3.47 20.67 2.94
CA PHE A 136 -3.84 19.39 3.51
C PHE A 136 -3.54 19.34 5.01
N ILE A 137 -2.37 19.83 5.42
CA ILE A 137 -2.01 19.96 6.85
C ILE A 137 -2.99 20.88 7.56
N ASP A 138 -3.29 22.07 7.01
CA ASP A 138 -4.29 22.99 7.57
C ASP A 138 -5.65 22.30 7.79
N SER A 139 -6.06 21.47 6.83
CA SER A 139 -7.31 20.73 6.92
C SER A 139 -7.27 19.63 7.98
N MET A 140 -6.15 18.90 8.10
CA MET A 140 -5.94 17.91 9.17
C MET A 140 -5.95 18.59 10.55
N ILE A 141 -5.38 19.79 10.68
CA ILE A 141 -5.45 20.60 11.91
C ILE A 141 -6.91 20.94 12.22
N GLY A 142 -7.69 21.34 11.21
CA GLY A 142 -9.13 21.54 11.33
C GLY A 142 -9.90 20.29 11.78
N MET A 143 -9.38 19.09 11.51
CA MET A 143 -9.93 17.80 11.97
C MET A 143 -9.43 17.38 13.37
N GLY A 144 -8.73 18.26 14.10
CA GLY A 144 -8.32 18.02 15.48
C GLY A 144 -6.93 17.41 15.66
N PHE A 145 -6.10 17.46 14.61
CA PHE A 145 -4.67 17.17 14.72
C PHE A 145 -3.86 18.44 15.04
N SER A 146 -2.65 18.26 15.54
CA SER A 146 -1.64 19.31 15.71
C SER A 146 -0.29 18.83 15.17
N GLU A 147 0.53 19.74 14.68
CA GLU A 147 1.91 19.41 14.32
C GLU A 147 2.69 18.96 15.57
N LEU A 148 3.46 17.88 15.44
CA LEU A 148 4.42 17.48 16.47
C LEU A 148 5.64 18.38 16.38
N ASP A 149 6.00 19.02 17.49
CA ASP A 149 7.22 19.82 17.58
C ASP A 149 8.42 18.93 17.24
N LYS A 150 9.34 19.47 16.42
CA LYS A 150 10.53 18.74 15.93
C LYS A 150 11.42 18.20 17.05
N GLU A 151 11.33 18.74 18.26
CA GLU A 151 12.10 18.24 19.41
C GLU A 151 11.47 17.00 20.07
N GLU A 152 10.15 16.81 19.93
CA GLU A 152 9.41 15.71 20.56
C GLU A 152 9.28 14.47 19.67
N SER A 153 9.56 14.58 18.37
CA SER A 153 9.52 13.43 17.46
C SER A 153 10.58 12.38 17.78
N GLY A 154 11.56 12.68 18.64
CA GLY A 154 12.68 11.78 18.96
C GLY A 154 13.64 11.58 17.79
N GLU A 155 13.38 12.26 16.67
CA GLU A 155 14.28 12.43 15.55
C GLU A 155 15.32 13.46 15.99
N GLY A 156 16.55 13.00 16.23
CA GLY A 156 17.61 13.78 16.86
C GLY A 156 17.83 15.13 16.16
N LYS A 157 18.40 16.09 16.91
CA LYS A 157 18.75 17.46 16.50
C LYS A 157 19.57 17.51 15.20
N GLY A 158 18.91 17.31 14.07
CA GLY A 158 19.40 17.44 12.71
C GLY A 158 18.65 18.59 12.05
N HIS A 159 19.22 19.79 12.19
CA HIS A 159 18.97 21.02 11.44
C HIS A 159 17.60 21.21 10.75
N GLY A 160 16.75 22.03 11.38
CA GLY A 160 15.94 23.03 10.70
C GLY A 160 14.87 22.54 9.74
N LEU A 161 13.92 23.40 9.40
CA LEU A 161 13.19 23.24 8.15
C LEU A 161 14.20 23.61 7.06
N VAL A 162 14.92 22.63 6.50
CA VAL A 162 15.64 22.87 5.25
C VAL A 162 14.57 22.99 4.18
N VAL A 163 14.08 24.21 3.97
CA VAL A 163 13.61 24.60 2.64
C VAL A 163 14.88 24.57 1.81
N ASP A 164 15.19 23.41 1.20
CA ASP A 164 16.28 23.30 0.24
C ASP A 164 15.97 24.30 -0.87
N SER A 165 16.66 25.42 -0.87
CA SER A 165 16.68 26.31 -2.03
C SER A 165 17.26 25.51 -3.20
N ASP A 166 16.59 25.56 -4.35
CA ASP A 166 16.89 24.82 -5.59
C ASP A 166 18.36 24.89 -6.09
N GLU A 167 19.23 25.70 -5.47
CA GLU A 167 20.63 25.86 -5.85
C GLU A 167 21.57 24.74 -5.37
N ASP A 168 21.31 24.09 -4.23
CA ASP A 168 22.20 23.04 -3.71
C ASP A 168 21.94 21.65 -4.32
N ARG A 169 20.89 21.52 -5.14
CA ARG A 169 20.49 20.26 -5.77
C ARG A 169 21.28 19.91 -7.04
N LYS A 170 22.26 20.73 -7.45
CA LYS A 170 23.13 20.44 -8.60
C LYS A 170 24.16 19.34 -8.33
N ASP A 171 24.51 19.11 -7.06
CA ASP A 171 25.51 18.10 -6.68
C ASP A 171 24.90 16.80 -6.12
N SER A 172 23.57 16.72 -5.99
CA SER A 172 22.84 15.50 -5.58
C SER A 172 22.29 14.69 -6.77
N GLN A 173 22.93 14.78 -7.93
CA GLN A 173 22.85 13.69 -8.91
C GLN A 173 23.67 12.53 -8.36
N TRP A 174 23.02 11.62 -7.63
CA TRP A 174 23.61 10.33 -7.28
C TRP A 174 23.98 9.61 -8.59
N LEU A 175 25.26 9.70 -8.93
CA LEU A 175 25.90 9.00 -10.03
C LEU A 175 25.82 7.50 -9.75
N PHE A 176 24.86 6.83 -10.38
CA PHE A 176 24.97 5.41 -10.69
C PHE A 176 26.06 5.22 -11.75
N GLN A 177 27.33 5.32 -11.34
CA GLN A 177 28.44 4.77 -12.11
C GLN A 177 28.67 3.33 -11.64
N PHE A 178 28.11 2.38 -12.40
CA PHE A 178 28.56 1.00 -12.35
C PHE A 178 30.04 0.96 -12.77
N ASN A 179 30.92 0.61 -11.84
CA ASN A 179 32.20 0.03 -12.22
C ASN A 179 31.91 -1.36 -12.80
N SER A 180 32.13 -1.52 -14.11
CA SER A 180 31.97 -2.77 -14.87
C SER A 180 33.00 -3.85 -14.53
N LEU A 181 33.63 -3.78 -13.36
CA LEU A 181 34.65 -4.74 -12.91
C LEU A 181 34.38 -5.08 -11.45
N GLY A 182 33.84 -6.28 -11.23
CA GLY A 182 33.53 -6.82 -9.91
C GLY A 182 34.75 -6.86 -8.99
N GLN A 183 34.89 -5.84 -8.15
CA GLN A 183 35.80 -5.85 -7.01
C GLN A 183 35.03 -5.50 -5.74
N HIS A 184 34.96 -6.48 -4.83
CA HIS A 184 34.46 -6.31 -3.47
C HIS A 184 35.33 -5.28 -2.75
N VAL A 185 34.77 -4.12 -2.42
CA VAL A 185 35.36 -3.19 -1.45
C VAL A 185 35.05 -3.73 -0.06
N ARG A 186 36.10 -3.92 0.75
CA ARG A 186 36.00 -4.35 2.15
C ARG A 186 35.28 -3.29 2.98
N LYS A 187 34.29 -3.73 3.76
CA LYS A 187 33.77 -3.01 4.93
C LYS A 187 34.89 -2.98 5.96
N ASP A 188 35.40 -1.81 6.30
CA ASP A 188 35.88 -1.44 7.65
C ASP A 188 36.09 0.09 7.66
N ASP A 189 35.73 0.71 8.78
CA ASP A 189 35.95 2.13 9.16
C ASP A 189 35.01 3.21 8.60
N HIS A 190 33.73 3.16 8.94
CA HIS A 190 32.92 4.38 9.14
C HIS A 190 32.04 4.26 10.39
N GLU A 191 32.16 5.23 11.30
CA GLU A 191 31.25 5.42 12.43
C GLU A 191 29.80 5.57 11.93
N PRO A 192 28.80 5.08 12.68
CA PRO A 192 27.41 5.13 12.26
C PRO A 192 26.94 6.59 12.20
N VAL A 193 26.86 7.11 10.98
CA VAL A 193 26.18 8.37 10.69
C VAL A 193 24.69 8.13 10.91
N ASP A 194 24.11 8.91 11.83
CA ASP A 194 22.68 8.89 12.12
C ASP A 194 21.91 9.40 10.88
N CYS A 195 21.32 8.47 10.14
CA CYS A 195 20.85 8.70 8.79
C CYS A 195 19.33 8.97 8.77
N HIS A 196 18.97 10.25 8.86
CA HIS A 196 17.67 10.71 8.35
C HIS A 196 17.68 10.62 6.83
N ILE A 197 16.98 9.63 6.28
CA ILE A 197 16.85 9.40 4.84
C ILE A 197 15.36 9.41 4.48
N PRO A 198 14.94 10.07 3.38
CA PRO A 198 13.54 10.26 3.00
C PRO A 198 12.81 8.93 2.69
N ASP A 199 11.47 8.96 2.71
CA ASP A 199 10.55 7.83 2.49
C ASP A 199 10.49 7.28 1.06
N GLY A 200 11.66 7.05 0.47
CA GLY A 200 11.85 6.80 -0.94
C GLY A 200 12.29 8.06 -1.69
N PRO A 201 12.82 7.90 -2.92
CA PRO A 201 13.51 8.97 -3.67
C PRO A 201 12.62 10.18 -4.05
N HIS A 202 11.32 10.11 -3.77
CA HIS A 202 10.31 11.08 -4.22
C HIS A 202 9.66 11.88 -3.10
N ALA A 203 9.96 11.56 -1.84
CA ALA A 203 9.47 12.33 -0.71
C ALA A 203 10.31 13.61 -0.57
N ARG A 204 9.67 14.78 -0.72
CA ARG A 204 10.26 16.10 -0.43
C ARG A 204 10.30 16.42 1.05
N GLY A 205 9.41 15.80 1.82
CA GLY A 205 9.31 16.04 3.25
C GLY A 205 8.26 15.18 3.89
N ARG A 206 8.42 14.95 5.18
CA ARG A 206 7.48 14.25 6.05
C ARG A 206 7.06 15.19 7.16
N TYR A 207 5.77 15.24 7.42
CA TYR A 207 5.18 16.03 8.50
C TYR A 207 4.46 15.10 9.44
N HIS A 208 4.76 15.22 10.74
CA HIS A 208 4.16 14.40 11.77
C HIS A 208 3.07 15.19 12.47
N LEU A 209 1.86 14.67 12.45
CA LEU A 209 0.71 15.23 13.14
C LEU A 209 0.27 14.26 14.24
N ILE A 210 -0.26 14.79 15.34
CA ILE A 210 -0.82 14.01 16.44
C ILE A 210 -2.19 14.58 16.84
N ASN A 211 -3.13 13.73 17.21
CA ASN A 211 -4.41 14.19 17.77
C ASN A 211 -4.40 14.12 19.30
N ALA A 212 -5.46 14.64 19.93
CA ALA A 212 -5.61 14.61 21.40
C ALA A 212 -5.61 13.20 22.02
N ALA A 213 -5.89 12.15 21.23
CA ALA A 213 -5.85 10.76 21.66
C ALA A 213 -4.46 10.11 21.46
N GLY A 214 -3.44 10.87 21.04
CA GLY A 214 -2.08 10.40 20.80
C GLY A 214 -1.91 9.60 19.51
N LYS A 215 -2.92 9.58 18.62
CA LYS A 215 -2.84 8.91 17.32
C LYS A 215 -2.06 9.77 16.34
N ARG A 216 -1.18 9.13 15.57
CA ARG A 216 -0.27 9.82 14.65
C ARG A 216 -0.82 9.81 13.22
N ALA A 217 -0.65 10.92 12.51
CA ALA A 217 -0.84 11.00 11.08
C ALA A 217 0.44 11.54 10.44
N ASN A 218 1.02 10.78 9.51
CA ASN A 218 2.19 11.20 8.76
C ASN A 218 1.73 11.73 7.40
N VAL A 219 2.18 12.93 7.01
CA VAL A 219 1.94 13.50 5.70
C VAL A 219 3.25 13.47 4.92
N ILE A 220 3.31 12.62 3.90
CA ILE A 220 4.45 12.43 3.01
C ILE A 220 4.23 13.27 1.74
N SER A 221 4.95 14.38 1.67
CA SER A 221 4.94 15.32 0.55
C SER A 221 5.74 14.74 -0.62
N CYS A 222 5.07 14.44 -1.72
CA CYS A 222 5.66 13.82 -2.91
C CYS A 222 6.02 14.90 -3.94
N GLU A 223 7.23 14.85 -4.49
CA GLU A 223 7.66 15.78 -5.54
C GLU A 223 6.74 15.74 -6.77
N LYS A 224 6.25 14.55 -7.10
CA LYS A 224 5.41 14.27 -8.27
C LYS A 224 4.03 13.79 -7.82
N HIS A 225 3.39 13.00 -8.68
CA HIS A 225 2.14 12.33 -8.34
C HIS A 225 2.36 11.33 -7.20
N ALA A 226 1.49 11.35 -6.19
CA ALA A 226 1.66 10.53 -4.98
C ALA A 226 1.69 9.00 -5.27
N LEU A 227 0.97 8.54 -6.31
CA LEU A 227 1.04 7.15 -6.78
C LEU A 227 2.45 6.69 -7.19
N VAL A 228 3.31 7.61 -7.64
CA VAL A 228 4.70 7.26 -7.95
C VAL A 228 5.42 6.75 -6.71
N SER A 229 5.28 7.45 -5.58
CA SER A 229 5.88 7.03 -4.31
C SER A 229 5.35 5.67 -3.86
N ILE A 230 4.05 5.40 -4.01
CA ILE A 230 3.45 4.10 -3.67
C ILE A 230 4.03 2.97 -4.53
N ALA A 231 4.22 3.20 -5.83
CA ALA A 231 4.82 2.21 -6.73
C ALA A 231 6.31 1.94 -6.44
N HIS A 232 6.97 2.87 -5.74
CA HIS A 232 8.38 2.78 -5.34
C HIS A 232 8.56 2.11 -3.97
N PHE A 233 7.49 1.67 -3.29
CA PHE A 233 7.66 0.93 -2.05
C PHE A 233 8.53 -0.32 -2.23
N HIS A 234 9.30 -0.67 -1.20
CA HIS A 234 10.28 -1.76 -1.20
C HIS A 234 9.68 -3.17 -1.37
N SER A 235 8.36 -3.32 -1.26
CA SER A 235 7.68 -4.59 -1.54
C SER A 235 6.24 -4.40 -2.01
N THR A 236 5.70 -5.39 -2.71
CA THR A 236 4.30 -5.39 -3.16
C THR A 236 3.28 -5.41 -2.03
N VAL A 237 3.68 -5.74 -0.80
CA VAL A 237 2.80 -5.75 0.39
C VAL A 237 2.31 -4.35 0.72
N SER A 238 3.14 -3.33 0.53
CA SER A 238 2.77 -1.92 0.77
C SER A 238 2.31 -1.18 -0.49
N MET A 239 2.24 -1.84 -1.65
CA MET A 239 1.75 -1.24 -2.91
C MET A 239 0.22 -1.24 -2.98
N ASN A 240 -0.40 -0.76 -1.92
CA ASN A 240 -1.83 -0.77 -1.69
C ASN A 240 -2.23 0.58 -1.11
N TYR A 241 -3.36 1.12 -1.56
CA TYR A 241 -3.77 2.45 -1.12
C TYR A 241 -5.29 2.60 -1.03
N ILE A 242 -5.70 3.51 -0.16
CA ILE A 242 -7.07 4.00 -0.04
C ILE A 242 -7.12 5.37 -0.70
N ALA A 243 -8.01 5.52 -1.67
CA ALA A 243 -8.34 6.77 -2.33
C ALA A 243 -9.75 7.22 -1.93
N HIS A 244 -10.13 8.44 -2.32
CA HIS A 244 -11.49 8.95 -2.11
C HIS A 244 -12.60 8.13 -2.79
N HIS A 245 -12.25 7.20 -3.69
CA HIS A 245 -13.21 6.39 -4.45
C HIS A 245 -13.18 4.89 -4.15
N GLY A 246 -12.18 4.41 -3.41
CA GLY A 246 -12.06 2.98 -3.10
C GLY A 246 -10.74 2.57 -2.46
N LEU A 247 -10.71 1.31 -2.02
CA LEU A 247 -9.47 0.58 -1.70
C LEU A 247 -8.92 -0.04 -2.99
N VAL A 248 -7.65 0.22 -3.29
CA VAL A 248 -6.95 -0.26 -4.48
C VAL A 248 -5.76 -1.12 -4.08
N LEU A 249 -5.72 -2.34 -4.63
CA LEU A 249 -4.66 -3.31 -4.41
C LEU A 249 -3.95 -3.60 -5.73
N LEU A 250 -2.70 -3.16 -5.88
CA LEU A 250 -1.95 -3.29 -7.14
C LEU A 250 -1.55 -4.75 -7.43
N TYR A 251 -1.36 -5.54 -6.37
CA TYR A 251 -0.97 -6.95 -6.39
C TYR A 251 -1.87 -7.78 -5.48
N SER A 252 -3.19 -7.75 -5.75
CA SER A 252 -4.17 -8.27 -4.81
C SER A 252 -4.00 -9.76 -4.47
N ASP A 253 -3.63 -10.62 -5.42
CA ASP A 253 -3.42 -12.04 -5.15
C ASP A 253 -2.24 -12.25 -4.20
N LEU A 254 -1.10 -11.61 -4.48
CA LEU A 254 0.09 -11.68 -3.62
C LEU A 254 -0.20 -11.14 -2.21
N THR A 255 -0.73 -9.92 -2.11
CA THR A 255 -0.98 -9.27 -0.81
C THR A 255 -1.94 -10.10 0.05
N LEU A 256 -3.02 -10.62 -0.52
CA LEU A 256 -4.02 -11.37 0.23
C LEU A 256 -3.55 -12.78 0.60
N ASP A 257 -2.65 -13.37 -0.17
CA ASP A 257 -1.96 -14.60 0.20
C ASP A 257 -0.76 -14.36 1.14
N ARG A 258 -0.59 -13.12 1.64
CA ARG A 258 0.52 -12.70 2.48
C ARG A 258 1.90 -12.97 1.87
N ILE A 259 1.97 -12.88 0.54
CA ILE A 259 3.20 -12.97 -0.25
C ILE A 259 3.59 -11.55 -0.69
N GLY A 260 4.85 -11.20 -0.46
CA GLY A 260 5.44 -9.96 -0.95
C GLY A 260 6.56 -10.26 -1.92
N LEU A 261 6.57 -9.53 -3.04
CA LEU A 261 7.74 -9.44 -3.90
C LEU A 261 8.52 -8.20 -3.52
N SER A 262 9.82 -8.37 -3.29
CA SER A 262 10.69 -7.23 -3.10
C SER A 262 10.74 -6.40 -4.38
N ASN A 263 10.57 -5.09 -4.26
CA ASN A 263 10.76 -4.13 -5.33
C ASN A 263 12.23 -3.69 -5.39
N GLY A 264 13.10 -4.68 -5.39
CA GLY A 264 14.55 -4.57 -5.43
C GLY A 264 15.16 -5.95 -5.64
N GLY A 265 16.40 -5.99 -6.12
CA GLY A 265 17.15 -7.25 -6.17
C GLY A 265 17.53 -7.74 -4.76
N PRO A 266 17.79 -9.04 -4.58
CA PRO A 266 18.17 -9.62 -3.29
C PRO A 266 19.47 -9.05 -2.70
N TRP A 267 20.30 -8.41 -3.54
CA TRP A 267 21.64 -7.94 -3.16
C TRP A 267 21.75 -6.43 -3.00
N ASP A 268 20.74 -5.67 -3.45
CA ASP A 268 20.79 -4.19 -3.53
C ASP A 268 19.75 -3.54 -2.59
N MET A 269 19.41 -4.21 -1.50
CA MET A 269 18.47 -3.63 -0.54
C MET A 269 19.19 -2.73 0.43
N GLU A 270 18.77 -1.48 0.48
CA GLU A 270 19.27 -0.57 1.51
C GLU A 270 18.83 -1.05 2.91
N PRO A 271 19.64 -0.82 3.96
CA PRO A 271 19.33 -1.29 5.32
C PRO A 271 17.94 -0.85 5.83
N HIS A 272 17.49 0.35 5.44
CA HIS A 272 16.17 0.87 5.82
C HIS A 272 15.04 0.05 5.17
N ALA A 273 15.21 -0.36 3.90
CA ALA A 273 14.25 -1.18 3.18
C ALA A 273 14.23 -2.60 3.77
N GLU A 274 15.38 -3.13 4.19
CA GLU A 274 15.45 -4.40 4.89
C GLU A 274 14.70 -4.37 6.23
N GLN A 275 14.88 -3.31 7.03
CA GLN A 275 14.11 -3.12 8.27
C GLN A 275 12.61 -3.01 8.00
N ALA A 276 12.22 -2.28 6.96
CA ALA A 276 10.81 -2.17 6.58
C ALA A 276 10.23 -3.52 6.14
N ILE A 277 10.98 -4.33 5.40
CA ILE A 277 10.60 -5.70 5.04
C ILE A 277 10.48 -6.59 6.27
N GLN A 278 11.42 -6.48 7.22
CA GLN A 278 11.38 -7.27 8.45
C GLN A 278 10.09 -7.02 9.23
N LYS A 279 9.61 -5.77 9.29
CA LYS A 279 8.31 -5.42 9.90
C LYS A 279 7.13 -6.19 9.31
N TYR A 280 7.18 -6.60 8.04
CA TYR A 280 6.13 -7.41 7.41
C TYR A 280 6.34 -8.90 7.65
N LYS A 281 7.60 -9.37 7.63
CA LYS A 281 7.94 -10.74 8.00
C LYS A 281 7.49 -11.07 9.41
N ASP A 282 7.70 -10.16 10.35
CA ASP A 282 7.25 -10.28 11.75
C ASP A 282 5.72 -10.38 11.88
N LYS A 283 4.97 -9.89 10.88
CA LYS A 283 3.51 -10.01 10.78
C LYS A 283 3.05 -11.27 10.02
N GLY A 284 3.98 -12.17 9.69
CA GLY A 284 3.69 -13.43 9.00
C GLY A 284 3.63 -13.33 7.48
N TYR A 285 4.14 -12.26 6.87
CA TYR A 285 4.28 -12.19 5.41
C TYR A 285 5.52 -12.95 4.93
N THR A 286 5.37 -13.71 3.85
CA THR A 286 6.51 -14.28 3.13
C THR A 286 6.99 -13.28 2.09
N ILE A 287 8.15 -12.67 2.33
CA ILE A 287 8.76 -11.73 1.39
C ILE A 287 9.89 -12.43 0.62
N THR A 288 9.76 -12.50 -0.69
CA THR A 288 10.76 -13.09 -1.61
C THR A 288 11.26 -12.06 -2.61
N ALA A 289 12.54 -12.16 -2.98
CA ALA A 289 13.10 -11.39 -4.09
C ALA A 289 12.88 -12.12 -5.43
N VAL A 290 12.72 -13.44 -5.41
CA VAL A 290 12.57 -14.27 -6.60
C VAL A 290 11.11 -14.67 -6.76
N TYR A 291 10.53 -14.35 -7.93
CA TYR A 291 9.20 -14.83 -8.27
C TYR A 291 9.29 -16.25 -8.81
N ASP A 292 8.84 -17.21 -7.99
CA ASP A 292 8.94 -18.64 -8.22
C ASP A 292 7.55 -19.26 -8.35
N ASN A 293 6.90 -19.01 -9.49
CA ASN A 293 5.67 -19.68 -9.87
C ASN A 293 5.96 -20.41 -11.19
N GLU A 294 5.88 -21.74 -11.22
CA GLU A 294 6.22 -22.47 -12.44
C GLU A 294 5.17 -22.32 -13.54
N ASP A 295 3.92 -21.99 -13.17
CA ASP A 295 2.78 -21.95 -14.08
C ASP A 295 2.51 -20.56 -14.68
N HIS A 296 3.38 -19.58 -14.44
CA HIS A 296 3.18 -18.22 -14.93
C HIS A 296 3.83 -17.97 -16.30
N THR A 297 3.21 -17.10 -17.08
CA THR A 297 3.74 -16.49 -18.30
C THR A 297 4.43 -15.17 -17.97
N CYS A 298 5.76 -15.13 -18.12
CA CYS A 298 6.53 -13.91 -17.89
C CYS A 298 6.02 -12.74 -18.77
N GLY A 299 5.87 -11.56 -18.16
CA GLY A 299 5.35 -10.38 -18.83
C GLY A 299 3.83 -10.41 -19.11
N GLY A 300 3.16 -11.55 -18.91
CA GLY A 300 1.71 -11.70 -19.07
C GLY A 300 0.95 -11.75 -17.75
N ASP A 301 1.52 -12.42 -16.74
CA ASP A 301 0.86 -12.55 -15.45
C ASP A 301 0.94 -11.28 -14.61
N PRO A 302 -0.16 -10.82 -13.99
CA PRO A 302 -0.14 -9.60 -13.18
C PRO A 302 0.89 -9.64 -12.05
N SER A 303 1.10 -10.80 -11.43
CA SER A 303 2.04 -10.96 -10.32
C SER A 303 3.50 -11.11 -10.75
N CYS A 304 3.78 -11.27 -12.05
CA CYS A 304 5.15 -11.41 -12.55
C CYS A 304 5.89 -10.06 -12.48
N PRO A 305 7.10 -10.00 -11.91
CA PRO A 305 7.92 -8.78 -11.87
C PRO A 305 8.23 -8.17 -13.23
N GLN A 306 8.29 -8.99 -14.28
CA GLN A 306 8.56 -8.53 -15.65
C GLN A 306 7.33 -7.93 -16.33
N THR A 307 6.14 -8.08 -15.75
CA THR A 307 4.91 -7.54 -16.34
C THR A 307 4.86 -6.04 -16.18
N ILE A 308 4.70 -5.35 -17.30
CA ILE A 308 4.36 -3.93 -17.33
C ILE A 308 2.89 -3.82 -16.98
N ARG A 309 2.64 -3.25 -15.81
CA ARG A 309 1.32 -3.13 -15.21
C ARG A 309 0.75 -1.75 -15.46
N SER A 310 -0.57 -1.63 -15.42
CA SER A 310 -1.30 -0.38 -15.39
C SER A 310 -2.43 -0.41 -14.36
N LEU A 311 -2.96 0.76 -13.99
CA LEU A 311 -4.16 0.84 -13.17
C LEU A 311 -5.37 0.16 -13.81
N GLN A 312 -5.35 -0.05 -15.12
CA GLN A 312 -6.47 -0.62 -15.86
C GLN A 312 -6.38 -2.14 -15.96
N ASP A 313 -5.34 -2.75 -15.40
CA ASP A 313 -5.15 -4.19 -15.49
C ASP A 313 -6.15 -4.98 -14.65
N VAL A 314 -6.43 -6.19 -15.11
CA VAL A 314 -7.28 -7.16 -14.42
C VAL A 314 -6.72 -7.61 -13.08
N GLY A 315 -5.40 -7.55 -12.89
CA GLY A 315 -4.75 -7.88 -11.61
C GLY A 315 -4.86 -6.79 -10.53
N VAL A 316 -5.32 -5.58 -10.89
CA VAL A 316 -5.59 -4.52 -9.92
C VAL A 316 -6.99 -4.71 -9.37
N TRP A 317 -7.09 -5.00 -8.08
CA TRP A 317 -8.38 -5.13 -7.42
C TRP A 317 -8.80 -3.79 -6.82
N HIS A 318 -10.03 -3.34 -7.10
CA HIS A 318 -10.53 -2.05 -6.62
C HIS A 318 -11.95 -2.19 -6.07
N LEU A 319 -12.04 -2.06 -4.76
CA LEU A 319 -13.29 -2.09 -3.99
C LEU A 319 -13.78 -0.66 -3.85
N ARG A 320 -14.89 -0.35 -4.52
CA ARG A 320 -15.40 1.02 -4.63
C ARG A 320 -16.21 1.40 -3.40
N TRP A 321 -16.17 2.68 -3.05
CA TRP A 321 -17.12 3.23 -2.08
C TRP A 321 -18.51 3.33 -2.68
N ASN A 322 -19.52 3.34 -1.81
CA ASN A 322 -20.94 3.37 -2.17
C ASN A 322 -21.28 4.53 -3.12
N THR A 323 -20.64 5.68 -2.91
CA THR A 323 -20.76 6.88 -3.76
C THR A 323 -20.34 6.65 -5.21
N PHE A 324 -19.51 5.64 -5.50
CA PHE A 324 -18.98 5.34 -6.82
C PHE A 324 -19.49 4.03 -7.44
N ARG A 325 -20.47 3.34 -6.82
CA ARG A 325 -20.99 2.04 -7.32
C ARG A 325 -21.54 2.08 -8.74
N SER A 326 -22.18 3.18 -9.10
CA SER A 326 -22.74 3.38 -10.45
C SER A 326 -21.67 3.72 -11.49
N THR A 327 -20.45 4.06 -11.07
CA THR A 327 -19.35 4.43 -11.97
C THR A 327 -18.50 3.22 -12.32
N ARG A 328 -18.15 3.07 -13.59
CA ARG A 328 -17.25 1.99 -14.04
C ARG A 328 -15.85 2.20 -13.46
N THR A 329 -15.27 1.15 -12.88
CA THR A 329 -13.92 1.16 -12.29
C THR A 329 -12.86 1.79 -13.19
N ARG A 330 -12.87 1.45 -14.48
CA ARG A 330 -11.94 2.01 -15.47
C ARG A 330 -12.05 3.52 -15.61
N GLN A 331 -13.27 4.06 -15.57
CA GLN A 331 -13.51 5.50 -15.64
C GLN A 331 -13.02 6.19 -14.37
N ILE A 332 -13.33 5.66 -13.19
CA ILE A 332 -12.87 6.21 -11.91
C ILE A 332 -11.34 6.37 -11.93
N ARG A 333 -10.62 5.28 -12.18
CA ARG A 333 -9.14 5.28 -12.19
C ARG A 333 -8.56 6.25 -13.23
N ALA A 334 -9.13 6.29 -14.44
CA ALA A 334 -8.61 7.14 -15.52
C ALA A 334 -8.82 8.65 -15.27
N TYR A 335 -9.89 9.04 -14.59
CA TYR A 335 -10.21 10.46 -14.35
C TYR A 335 -9.76 10.98 -13.00
N ARG A 336 -9.68 10.11 -11.99
CA ARG A 336 -9.48 10.49 -10.58
C ARG A 336 -8.10 10.16 -10.04
N ASP A 337 -7.54 9.02 -10.46
CA ASP A 337 -6.17 8.65 -10.07
C ASP A 337 -5.18 9.20 -11.09
N ALA A 338 -5.17 8.61 -12.27
CA ALA A 338 -4.30 9.05 -13.35
C ALA A 338 -4.81 8.53 -14.68
N ARG A 339 -4.75 9.39 -15.71
CA ARG A 339 -5.05 8.99 -17.08
C ARG A 339 -4.11 7.89 -17.56
N LYS A 340 -2.83 7.99 -17.18
CA LYS A 340 -1.82 6.94 -17.39
C LYS A 340 -1.15 6.69 -16.04
N PHE A 341 -1.17 5.46 -15.54
CA PHE A 341 -0.26 5.03 -14.49
C PHE A 341 0.15 3.60 -14.84
N ILE A 342 1.43 3.46 -15.15
CA ILE A 342 2.09 2.24 -15.59
C ILE A 342 3.26 2.00 -14.66
N TRP A 343 3.50 0.76 -14.27
CA TRP A 343 4.68 0.41 -13.48
C TRP A 343 5.18 -1.00 -13.79
N GLN A 344 6.42 -1.26 -13.44
CA GLN A 344 7.07 -2.57 -13.52
C GLN A 344 8.00 -2.68 -12.31
N LEU A 345 7.99 -3.82 -11.62
CA LEU A 345 8.85 -4.00 -10.46
C LEU A 345 10.32 -3.95 -10.89
N SER A 346 11.16 -3.36 -10.05
CA SER A 346 12.62 -3.36 -10.28
C SER A 346 13.24 -4.76 -10.17
N GLY A 347 12.49 -5.72 -9.62
CA GLY A 347 12.88 -7.12 -9.52
C GLY A 347 12.70 -7.95 -10.79
N GLY A 348 12.53 -7.35 -11.98
CA GLY A 348 12.26 -8.04 -13.25
C GLY A 348 13.19 -9.22 -13.56
N ASP A 349 14.50 -9.04 -13.36
CA ASP A 349 15.54 -10.07 -13.56
C ASP A 349 15.40 -11.29 -12.65
N TRP A 350 14.65 -11.14 -11.55
CA TRP A 350 14.50 -12.17 -10.52
C TRP A 350 13.24 -13.01 -10.71
N CYS A 351 12.63 -12.92 -11.88
CA CYS A 351 11.66 -13.89 -12.34
C CYS A 351 12.39 -15.08 -12.98
N ARG A 352 12.04 -16.32 -12.59
CA ARG A 352 12.74 -17.53 -13.08
C ARG A 352 12.61 -17.79 -14.60
N GLY A 353 11.66 -17.15 -15.29
CA GLY A 353 11.55 -17.29 -16.73
C GLY A 353 12.61 -16.45 -17.46
N ALA A 354 13.36 -17.11 -18.34
CA ALA A 354 14.48 -16.53 -19.06
C ALA A 354 14.02 -15.40 -19.99
N GLY A 355 14.60 -14.20 -19.83
CA GLY A 355 14.61 -13.18 -20.90
C GLY A 355 14.19 -11.76 -20.55
N GLY A 356 13.88 -11.43 -19.30
CA GLY A 356 13.60 -10.06 -18.90
C GLY A 356 14.87 -9.22 -18.75
N GLU A 357 14.80 -7.95 -19.12
CA GLU A 357 15.77 -6.91 -18.75
C GLU A 357 15.42 -6.38 -17.34
N GLY A 358 16.42 -6.12 -16.50
CA GLY A 358 16.29 -5.83 -15.07
C GLY A 358 15.82 -4.44 -14.68
N THR A 359 15.12 -3.77 -15.58
CA THR A 359 14.80 -2.35 -15.46
C THR A 359 13.37 -2.20 -14.96
N GLY A 360 13.21 -1.95 -13.65
CA GLY A 360 11.92 -1.49 -13.14
C GLY A 360 11.59 -0.10 -13.69
N MET A 361 10.30 0.24 -13.72
CA MET A 361 9.87 1.57 -14.15
C MET A 361 8.55 1.99 -13.52
N VAL A 362 8.33 3.30 -13.42
CA VAL A 362 7.06 3.89 -13.00
C VAL A 362 6.78 5.11 -13.88
N MET A 363 5.62 5.13 -14.50
CA MET A 363 5.15 6.27 -15.28
C MET A 363 3.76 6.67 -14.83
N VAL A 364 3.56 7.96 -14.54
CA VAL A 364 2.25 8.54 -14.24
C VAL A 364 2.00 9.77 -15.15
N ASN A 365 0.95 9.71 -15.95
CA ASN A 365 0.53 10.72 -16.91
C ASN A 365 1.65 11.07 -17.91
N ARG A 366 2.15 12.31 -17.89
CA ARG A 366 3.31 12.74 -18.70
C ARG A 366 4.64 12.56 -17.98
N HIS A 367 4.63 12.09 -16.73
CA HIS A 367 5.83 11.90 -15.92
C HIS A 367 6.27 10.45 -16.03
N CYS A 368 7.42 10.22 -16.66
CA CYS A 368 8.07 8.92 -16.72
C CYS A 368 9.29 8.93 -15.81
N GLU A 369 9.43 7.87 -15.03
CA GLU A 369 10.61 7.56 -14.26
C GLU A 369 11.02 6.12 -14.50
N VAL A 370 12.31 5.92 -14.69
CA VAL A 370 12.87 4.58 -14.79
C VAL A 370 13.42 4.23 -13.42
N ILE A 371 12.96 3.13 -12.82
CA ILE A 371 13.38 2.71 -11.49
C ILE A 371 14.83 2.20 -11.55
N ARG A 372 15.30 1.64 -12.69
CA ARG A 372 16.73 1.35 -12.97
C ARG A 372 17.11 1.41 -14.47
N ASN A 373 18.28 1.99 -14.75
CA ASN A 373 19.04 2.06 -16.02
C ASN A 373 18.44 2.87 -17.21
N HIS A 374 19.30 3.64 -17.89
CA HIS A 374 18.92 4.76 -18.78
C HIS A 374 18.53 4.35 -20.22
N ALA A 375 18.71 3.08 -20.59
CA ALA A 375 18.54 2.60 -21.97
C ALA A 375 17.07 2.40 -22.39
N ASP A 376 16.16 2.13 -21.45
CA ASP A 376 14.77 1.73 -21.77
C ASP A 376 13.75 2.88 -21.77
N ARG A 377 14.17 4.09 -21.40
CA ARG A 377 13.28 5.26 -21.31
C ARG A 377 12.50 5.51 -22.61
N GLU A 378 13.13 5.35 -23.77
CA GLU A 378 12.50 5.59 -25.07
C GLU A 378 11.50 4.50 -25.49
N ARG A 379 11.72 3.24 -25.10
CA ARG A 379 10.78 2.14 -25.35
C ARG A 379 9.54 2.32 -24.47
N VAL A 380 9.76 2.67 -23.21
CA VAL A 380 8.73 2.94 -22.22
C VAL A 380 7.88 4.15 -22.62
N ILE A 381 8.51 5.25 -23.07
CA ILE A 381 7.78 6.42 -23.60
C ILE A 381 6.90 6.01 -24.78
N ARG A 382 7.41 5.23 -25.75
CA ARG A 382 6.62 4.76 -26.89
C ARG A 382 5.44 3.89 -26.49
N MET A 383 5.66 2.91 -25.61
CA MET A 383 4.56 2.07 -25.09
C MET A 383 3.50 2.88 -24.37
N ALA A 384 3.91 3.92 -23.64
CA ALA A 384 2.97 4.80 -23.01
C ALA A 384 2.28 5.76 -23.97
N GLU A 385 2.89 6.14 -25.09
CA GLU A 385 2.25 6.93 -26.14
C GLU A 385 1.16 6.14 -26.88
N ASP A 386 1.34 4.83 -27.05
CA ASP A 386 0.40 3.91 -27.69
C ASP A 386 -0.84 3.56 -26.83
N LEU A 387 -0.77 3.78 -25.51
CA LEU A 387 -1.87 3.64 -24.54
C LEU A 387 -2.68 4.94 -24.37
#